data_AF-A0A1E4HWB7-F1
#
_entry.id   AF-A0A1E4HWB7-F1
#
_cell.length_a   1.000
_cell.length_b   1.000
_cell.length_c   1.000
_cell.angle_alpha   90.00
_cell.angle_beta   90.00
_cell.angle_gamma   90.00
#
_symmetry.space_group_name_H-M   'P 1'
#
loop_
_entity.id
_entity.type
_entity.pdbx_description
1 polymer ?
#
loop_
_entity_poly.entity_id
_entity_poly.type
_entity_poly.pdbx_seq_one_letter_code
_entity_poly.pdbx_strand_id
1 'polypeptide(L)'
;MNNIGDQGIGLWDEEDQFFYDVLRFPDGRMLPMRVRSMVGLTPLFAVEIIEPELLERLPDFKRRLEWFMKYRPELAALVAHWMEPGRGNRRLLSLLRPDRMRHVLRRMLDEAEFLSPFGVRSLSRAHRDQPYLVSLDGHPVSVNYQPAEAESGLFGGNSNWRGPVWFPVNYLLVDALYRFADFYGEGLKVECPTGSGRALGLDQVADELTRRLTGIFRRDAQGGRPLHGTSDKQNSDPHFRDHLLFYEYFRLAPDRMDRAGGEAAAVAPVKGHQANNRKSPHLRGLVGFLISCWT
;
A
#
# COMPACT_ATOMS: atom_id res chain seq x y z
N MET A 1 -11.42 9.39 -11.67
CA MET A 1 -11.61 7.94 -11.38
C MET A 1 -13.06 7.46 -11.52
N ASN A 2 -14.08 8.32 -11.43
CA ASN A 2 -15.48 7.87 -11.45
C ASN A 2 -16.17 7.95 -12.83
N ASN A 3 -15.48 8.43 -13.85
CA ASN A 3 -16.06 8.61 -15.17
C ASN A 3 -14.96 8.61 -16.22
N ILE A 4 -14.73 7.46 -16.87
CA ILE A 4 -13.81 7.37 -18.00
C ILE A 4 -14.57 7.85 -19.24
N GLY A 5 -14.26 9.06 -19.71
CA GLY A 5 -14.77 9.60 -20.98
C GLY A 5 -16.28 9.84 -21.03
N ASP A 6 -16.88 10.28 -19.93
CA ASP A 6 -18.32 10.59 -19.81
C ASP A 6 -19.28 9.39 -20.00
N GLN A 7 -18.77 8.16 -19.90
CA GLN A 7 -19.54 6.93 -20.08
C GLN A 7 -20.12 6.33 -18.78
N GLY A 8 -19.94 6.99 -17.63
CA GLY A 8 -20.56 6.60 -16.36
C GLY A 8 -19.96 5.36 -15.68
N ILE A 9 -18.91 4.76 -16.26
CA ILE A 9 -18.16 3.65 -15.63
C ILE A 9 -16.87 4.22 -15.02
N GLY A 10 -16.76 4.07 -13.70
CA GLY A 10 -15.60 4.44 -12.91
C GLY A 10 -14.84 3.22 -12.41
N LEU A 11 -13.63 3.45 -11.90
CA LEU A 11 -12.84 2.41 -11.24
C LEU A 11 -13.46 1.99 -9.89
N TRP A 12 -14.33 2.81 -9.31
CA TRP A 12 -14.99 2.53 -8.04
C TRP A 12 -16.26 1.70 -8.27
N ASP A 13 -16.32 0.53 -7.64
CA ASP A 13 -17.52 -0.29 -7.57
C ASP A 13 -18.29 0.04 -6.28
N GLU A 14 -19.55 0.47 -6.43
CA GLU A 14 -20.39 0.90 -5.30
C GLU A 14 -20.91 -0.27 -4.45
N GLU A 15 -21.02 -1.48 -5.03
CA GLU A 15 -21.48 -2.69 -4.35
C GLU A 15 -20.37 -3.23 -3.44
N ASP A 16 -19.18 -3.40 -4.01
CA ASP A 16 -18.01 -3.89 -3.29
C ASP A 16 -17.31 -2.78 -2.49
N GLN A 17 -17.59 -1.50 -2.77
CA GLN A 17 -16.92 -0.36 -2.14
C GLN A 17 -15.39 -0.48 -2.26
N PHE A 18 -14.92 -0.76 -3.48
CA PHE A 18 -13.51 -0.98 -3.80
C PHE A 18 -13.17 -0.46 -5.19
N PHE A 19 -11.87 -0.23 -5.45
CA PHE A 19 -11.40 0.14 -6.77
C PHE A 19 -10.95 -1.10 -7.56
N TYR A 20 -11.46 -1.22 -8.78
CA TYR A 20 -11.13 -2.28 -9.73
C TYR A 20 -10.60 -1.71 -11.04
N ASP A 21 -9.69 -2.45 -11.68
CA ASP A 21 -9.30 -2.18 -13.06
C ASP A 21 -10.48 -2.47 -14.01
N VAL A 22 -10.52 -1.78 -15.13
CA VAL A 22 -11.57 -1.96 -16.15
C VAL A 22 -10.92 -2.29 -17.48
N LEU A 23 -11.27 -3.45 -18.05
CA LEU A 23 -10.88 -3.81 -19.40
C LEU A 23 -11.79 -3.08 -20.40
N ARG A 24 -11.19 -2.46 -21.41
CA ARG A 24 -11.91 -1.84 -22.53
C ARG A 24 -11.69 -2.64 -23.81
N PHE A 25 -12.76 -3.19 -24.34
CA PHE A 25 -12.75 -3.97 -25.58
C PHE A 25 -12.77 -3.05 -26.82
N PRO A 26 -12.33 -3.55 -28.00
CA PRO A 26 -12.35 -2.78 -29.25
C PRO A 26 -13.75 -2.30 -29.66
N ASP A 27 -14.79 -3.06 -29.30
CA ASP A 27 -16.20 -2.72 -29.54
C ASP A 27 -16.76 -1.67 -28.56
N GLY A 28 -15.92 -1.14 -27.66
CA GLY A 28 -16.28 -0.13 -26.67
C GLY A 28 -16.89 -0.70 -25.39
N ARG A 29 -17.15 -2.02 -25.30
CA ARG A 29 -17.57 -2.63 -24.04
C ARG A 29 -16.49 -2.45 -22.98
N MET A 30 -16.93 -2.22 -21.75
CA MET A 30 -16.08 -2.13 -20.58
C MET A 30 -16.44 -3.23 -19.59
N LEU A 31 -15.44 -3.89 -19.03
CA LEU A 31 -15.60 -4.99 -18.08
C LEU A 31 -14.77 -4.71 -16.81
N PRO A 32 -15.41 -4.43 -15.67
CA PRO A 32 -14.72 -4.35 -14.39
C PRO A 32 -14.11 -5.70 -14.00
N MET A 33 -12.82 -5.68 -13.73
CA MET A 33 -12.06 -6.83 -13.24
C MET A 33 -12.16 -6.83 -11.72
N ARG A 34 -13.10 -7.60 -11.16
CA ARG A 34 -13.37 -7.71 -9.70
C ARG A 34 -12.27 -8.51 -8.96
N VAL A 35 -11.02 -8.14 -9.22
CA VAL A 35 -9.80 -8.66 -8.63
C VAL A 35 -9.37 -7.67 -7.54
N ARG A 36 -9.47 -8.09 -6.28
CA ARG A 36 -9.07 -7.29 -5.11
C ARG A 36 -7.55 -7.34 -4.98
N SER A 37 -6.86 -6.51 -5.76
CA SER A 37 -5.41 -6.37 -5.75
C SER A 37 -4.95 -5.10 -5.03
N MET A 38 -3.66 -5.02 -4.75
CA MET A 38 -2.97 -3.83 -4.24
C MET A 38 -3.17 -2.61 -5.16
N VAL A 39 -3.43 -2.82 -6.46
CA VAL A 39 -3.75 -1.73 -7.38
C VAL A 39 -4.99 -0.97 -6.92
N GLY A 40 -6.00 -1.67 -6.39
CA GLY A 40 -7.20 -1.05 -5.82
C GLY A 40 -6.94 -0.22 -4.55
N LEU A 41 -5.77 -0.35 -3.93
CA LEU A 41 -5.32 0.47 -2.80
C LEU A 41 -4.54 1.71 -3.24
N THR A 42 -4.07 1.77 -4.49
CA THR A 42 -3.25 2.86 -5.06
C THR A 42 -3.81 4.27 -4.83
N PRO A 43 -5.15 4.51 -4.83
CA PRO A 43 -5.68 5.84 -4.53
C PRO A 43 -5.27 6.41 -3.17
N LEU A 44 -4.86 5.56 -2.21
CA LEU A 44 -4.29 6.01 -0.92
C LEU A 44 -2.95 6.74 -1.09
N PHE A 45 -2.13 6.38 -2.08
CA PHE A 45 -0.81 6.99 -2.28
C PHE A 45 -0.87 8.42 -2.79
N ALA A 46 -1.96 8.79 -3.44
CA ALA A 46 -2.14 10.10 -4.04
C ALA A 46 -2.61 11.10 -2.96
N VAL A 47 -1.72 11.39 -2.02
CA VAL A 47 -1.95 12.32 -0.91
C VAL A 47 -0.76 13.27 -0.73
N GLU A 48 -1.03 14.57 -0.69
CA GLU A 48 -0.05 15.59 -0.32
C GLU A 48 -0.70 16.63 0.59
N ILE A 49 0.07 17.12 1.57
CA ILE A 49 -0.35 18.20 2.45
C ILE A 49 0.35 19.49 2.01
N ILE A 50 -0.44 20.52 1.78
CA ILE A 50 0.06 21.84 1.46
C ILE A 50 0.00 22.69 2.73
N GLU A 51 1.17 22.97 3.29
CA GLU A 51 1.35 23.83 4.46
C GLU A 51 1.10 25.31 4.10
N PRO A 52 0.45 26.10 4.96
CA PRO A 52 0.20 27.53 4.71
C PRO A 52 1.48 28.32 4.39
N GLU A 53 2.56 28.05 5.12
CA GLU A 53 3.85 28.73 4.95
C GLU A 53 4.48 28.43 3.58
N LEU A 54 4.19 27.26 3.01
CA LEU A 54 4.63 26.92 1.66
C LEU A 54 3.91 27.78 0.61
N LEU A 55 2.60 28.02 0.79
CA LEU A 55 1.82 28.87 -0.10
C LEU A 55 2.24 30.34 -0.02
N GLU A 56 2.62 30.81 1.16
CA GLU A 56 3.17 32.16 1.35
C GLU A 56 4.51 32.34 0.62
N ARG A 57 5.34 31.30 0.60
CA ARG A 57 6.63 31.30 -0.11
C ARG A 57 6.51 31.12 -1.62
N LEU A 58 5.37 30.66 -2.12
CA LEU A 58 5.14 30.38 -3.54
C LEU A 58 3.89 31.13 -4.07
N PRO A 59 3.96 32.48 -4.16
CA PRO A 59 2.79 33.31 -4.49
C PRO A 59 2.21 33.03 -5.87
N ASP A 60 3.05 32.72 -6.86
CA ASP A 60 2.58 32.36 -8.21
C ASP A 60 1.83 31.02 -8.25
N PHE A 61 2.31 30.05 -7.47
CA PHE A 61 1.62 28.76 -7.32
C PHE A 61 0.28 28.98 -6.62
N LYS A 62 0.26 29.71 -5.51
CA LYS A 62 -0.96 30.06 -4.77
C LYS A 62 -1.99 30.71 -5.69
N ARG A 63 -1.59 31.72 -6.49
CA ARG A 63 -2.47 32.41 -7.44
C ARG A 63 -3.05 31.47 -8.50
N ARG A 64 -2.23 30.60 -9.10
CA ARG A 64 -2.71 29.63 -10.11
C ARG A 64 -3.66 28.60 -9.51
N LEU A 65 -3.36 28.15 -8.29
CA LEU A 65 -4.18 27.19 -7.58
C LEU A 65 -5.53 27.79 -7.17
N GLU A 66 -5.56 29.00 -6.62
CA GLU A 66 -6.79 29.74 -6.32
C GLU A 66 -7.62 30.03 -7.58
N TRP A 67 -6.95 30.39 -8.68
CA TRP A 67 -7.62 30.54 -9.98
C TRP A 67 -8.27 29.22 -10.41
N PHE A 68 -7.53 28.11 -10.37
CA PHE A 68 -8.04 26.81 -10.79
C PHE A 68 -9.25 26.39 -9.95
N MET A 69 -9.19 26.57 -8.62
CA MET A 69 -10.31 26.27 -7.72
C MET A 69 -11.55 27.12 -8.02
N LYS A 70 -11.38 28.39 -8.38
CA LYS A 70 -12.47 29.31 -8.71
C LYS A 70 -13.11 29.03 -10.07
N TYR A 71 -12.30 28.71 -11.08
CA TYR A 71 -12.75 28.63 -12.48
C TYR A 71 -12.92 27.20 -13.00
N ARG A 72 -12.47 26.18 -12.25
CA ARG A 72 -12.68 24.75 -12.53
C ARG A 72 -13.27 24.02 -11.32
N PRO A 73 -14.40 24.49 -10.76
CA PRO A 73 -14.99 23.90 -9.56
C PRO A 73 -15.34 22.42 -9.73
N GLU A 74 -15.70 21.98 -10.95
CA GLU A 74 -15.97 20.58 -11.26
C GLU A 74 -14.75 19.67 -11.08
N LEU A 75 -13.55 20.15 -11.43
CA LEU A 75 -12.29 19.42 -11.24
C LEU A 75 -11.78 19.56 -9.80
N ALA A 76 -11.95 20.74 -9.20
CA ALA A 76 -11.62 20.98 -7.80
C ALA A 76 -12.42 20.07 -6.87
N ALA A 77 -13.70 19.81 -7.20
CA ALA A 77 -14.53 18.89 -6.45
C ALA A 77 -13.99 17.46 -6.44
N LEU A 78 -13.14 17.06 -7.41
CA LEU A 78 -12.54 15.72 -7.44
C LEU A 78 -11.40 15.53 -6.43
N VAL A 79 -10.91 16.62 -5.84
CA VAL A 79 -9.86 16.62 -4.82
C VAL A 79 -10.47 16.93 -3.46
N ALA A 80 -10.15 16.12 -2.44
CA ALA A 80 -10.75 16.28 -1.12
C ALA A 80 -10.21 17.50 -0.34
N HIS A 81 -11.11 18.23 0.36
CA HIS A 81 -10.86 19.21 1.43
C HIS A 81 -9.81 20.32 1.18
N TRP A 82 -10.02 21.15 0.15
CA TRP A 82 -9.29 22.42 -0.01
C TRP A 82 -9.91 23.61 0.74
N MET A 83 -11.24 23.64 0.83
CA MET A 83 -12.01 24.75 1.41
C MET A 83 -12.17 24.63 2.93
N GLU A 84 -11.94 23.45 3.48
CA GLU A 84 -12.01 23.20 4.92
C GLU A 84 -10.58 23.13 5.46
N PRO A 85 -10.15 24.10 6.28
CA PRO A 85 -8.84 24.05 6.87
C PRO A 85 -8.71 22.83 7.79
N GLY A 86 -7.76 21.95 7.47
CA GLY A 86 -7.35 20.89 8.37
C GLY A 86 -6.62 21.46 9.60
N ARG A 87 -5.98 20.59 10.38
CA ARG A 87 -5.17 21.02 11.53
C ARG A 87 -4.14 22.07 11.09
N GLY A 88 -4.15 23.25 11.73
CA GLY A 88 -3.20 24.32 11.41
C GLY A 88 -3.42 25.01 10.05
N ASN A 89 -4.65 25.02 9.51
CA ASN A 89 -4.99 25.65 8.22
C ASN A 89 -4.35 24.97 6.99
N ARG A 90 -3.90 23.72 7.18
CA ARG A 90 -3.39 22.84 6.13
C ARG A 90 -4.46 22.51 5.11
N ARG A 91 -4.03 22.31 3.86
CA ARG A 91 -4.90 21.90 2.76
C ARG A 91 -4.49 20.51 2.26
N LEU A 92 -5.48 19.66 1.98
CA LEU A 92 -5.26 18.30 1.48
C LEU A 92 -5.38 18.27 -0.03
N LEU A 93 -4.44 17.63 -0.70
CA LEU A 93 -4.55 17.21 -2.10
C LEU A 93 -4.63 15.68 -2.09
N SER A 94 -5.85 15.14 -2.16
CA SER A 94 -6.10 13.69 -2.15
C SER A 94 -7.13 13.28 -3.21
N LEU A 95 -6.89 12.14 -3.85
CA LEU A 95 -7.86 11.49 -4.74
C LEU A 95 -8.98 10.77 -3.98
N LEU A 96 -8.75 10.41 -2.71
CA LEU A 96 -9.73 9.74 -1.85
C LEU A 96 -10.43 10.73 -0.92
N ARG A 97 -11.76 10.63 -0.91
CA ARG A 97 -12.63 11.24 0.11
C ARG A 97 -12.65 10.39 1.39
N PRO A 98 -12.95 10.97 2.56
CA PRO A 98 -12.99 10.24 3.83
C PRO A 98 -13.84 8.97 3.80
N ASP A 99 -15.04 9.01 3.20
CA ASP A 99 -15.95 7.85 3.21
C ASP A 99 -15.38 6.67 2.44
N ARG A 100 -14.93 6.90 1.20
CA ARG A 100 -14.28 5.86 0.38
C ARG A 100 -13.00 5.36 1.01
N MET A 101 -12.22 6.25 1.64
CA MET A 101 -11.04 5.87 2.38
C MET A 101 -11.36 4.89 3.52
N ARG A 102 -12.43 5.12 4.29
CA ARG A 102 -12.86 4.18 5.35
C ARG A 102 -13.19 2.81 4.77
N HIS A 103 -13.87 2.74 3.63
CA HIS A 103 -14.19 1.47 2.97
C HIS A 103 -12.95 0.73 2.46
N VAL A 104 -12.03 1.45 1.81
CA VAL A 104 -10.76 0.88 1.35
C VAL A 104 -9.91 0.40 2.52
N LEU A 105 -9.78 1.20 3.59
CA LEU A 105 -9.03 0.84 4.79
C LEU A 105 -9.64 -0.35 5.52
N ARG A 106 -10.97 -0.44 5.61
CA ARG A 106 -11.66 -1.61 6.19
C ARG A 106 -11.24 -2.90 5.48
N ARG A 107 -11.17 -2.90 4.15
CA ARG A 107 -10.74 -4.09 3.40
C ARG A 107 -9.23 -4.32 3.51
N MET A 108 -8.43 -3.26 3.44
CA MET A 108 -6.97 -3.33 3.56
C MET A 108 -6.52 -3.91 4.92
N LEU A 109 -7.24 -3.58 5.99
CA LEU A 109 -6.92 -3.94 7.37
C LEU A 109 -7.61 -5.23 7.83
N ASP A 110 -8.30 -5.95 6.94
CA ASP A 110 -8.91 -7.25 7.22
C ASP A 110 -7.89 -8.38 7.01
N GLU A 111 -7.70 -9.22 8.03
CA GLU A 111 -6.73 -10.31 8.00
C GLU A 111 -7.12 -11.46 7.06
N ALA A 112 -8.42 -11.62 6.78
CA ALA A 112 -8.95 -12.56 5.79
C ALA A 112 -8.78 -12.05 4.35
N GLU A 113 -8.47 -10.77 4.17
CA GLU A 113 -8.25 -10.13 2.87
C GLU A 113 -6.77 -9.74 2.71
N PHE A 114 -6.43 -8.48 2.99
CA PHE A 114 -5.13 -7.91 2.68
C PHE A 114 -4.13 -7.92 3.85
N LEU A 115 -4.59 -7.80 5.09
CA LEU A 115 -3.69 -7.65 6.24
C LEU A 115 -3.05 -8.98 6.62
N SER A 116 -1.72 -9.03 6.61
CA SER A 116 -0.96 -10.20 7.07
C SER A 116 -0.15 -9.86 8.32
N PRO A 117 0.44 -10.86 9.01
CA PRO A 117 1.38 -10.62 10.11
C PRO A 117 2.60 -9.76 9.73
N PHE A 118 2.90 -9.64 8.44
CA PHE A 118 4.11 -8.99 7.92
C PHE A 118 3.85 -7.78 7.01
N GLY A 119 2.58 -7.34 6.89
CA GLY A 119 2.19 -6.19 6.07
C GLY A 119 0.98 -6.47 5.17
N VAL A 120 0.72 -5.60 4.21
CA VAL A 120 -0.38 -5.68 3.25
C VAL A 120 0.03 -6.55 2.05
N ARG A 121 -0.80 -7.55 1.74
CA ARG A 121 -0.65 -8.49 0.62
C ARG A 121 -0.87 -7.80 -0.72
N SER A 122 -0.20 -8.27 -1.77
CA SER A 122 -0.39 -7.74 -3.13
C SER A 122 -1.74 -8.13 -3.76
N LEU A 123 -2.36 -9.21 -3.27
CA LEU A 123 -3.69 -9.67 -3.65
C LEU A 123 -4.41 -10.12 -2.38
N SER A 124 -5.72 -9.86 -2.31
CA SER A 124 -6.54 -10.36 -1.22
C SER A 124 -6.48 -11.88 -1.11
N ARG A 125 -6.36 -12.36 0.13
CA ARG A 125 -6.44 -13.78 0.49
C ARG A 125 -7.83 -14.37 0.23
N ALA A 126 -8.89 -13.56 0.08
CA ALA A 126 -10.22 -14.03 -0.30
C ALA A 126 -10.20 -14.78 -1.65
N HIS A 127 -9.29 -14.42 -2.55
CA HIS A 127 -9.10 -15.11 -3.83
C HIS A 127 -8.44 -16.49 -3.72
N ARG A 128 -8.09 -16.94 -2.50
CA ARG A 128 -7.68 -18.33 -2.25
C ARG A 128 -8.88 -19.27 -2.32
N ASP A 129 -9.95 -18.90 -1.62
CA ASP A 129 -11.14 -19.73 -1.48
C ASP A 129 -12.17 -19.40 -2.57
N GLN A 130 -12.14 -18.17 -3.10
CA GLN A 130 -13.01 -17.70 -4.18
C GLN A 130 -12.18 -17.00 -5.28
N PRO A 131 -11.50 -17.78 -6.15
CA PRO A 131 -10.77 -17.22 -7.28
C PRO A 131 -11.66 -16.37 -8.17
N TYR A 132 -11.13 -15.28 -8.72
CA TYR A 132 -11.86 -14.50 -9.72
C TYR A 132 -11.79 -15.22 -11.07
N LEU A 133 -12.95 -15.51 -11.66
CA LEU A 133 -13.09 -16.18 -12.95
C LEU A 133 -13.70 -15.22 -13.97
N VAL A 134 -13.08 -15.13 -15.14
CA VAL A 134 -13.58 -14.33 -16.26
C VAL A 134 -13.38 -15.08 -17.57
N SER A 135 -14.33 -14.96 -18.49
CA SER A 135 -14.17 -15.48 -19.86
C SER A 135 -13.73 -14.34 -20.78
N LEU A 136 -12.54 -14.46 -21.36
CA LEU A 136 -12.00 -13.51 -22.33
C LEU A 136 -11.91 -14.22 -23.68
N ASP A 137 -12.65 -13.73 -24.68
CA ASP A 137 -12.73 -14.33 -26.02
C ASP A 137 -13.05 -15.84 -26.03
N GLY A 138 -13.89 -16.28 -25.09
CA GLY A 138 -14.28 -17.69 -24.93
C GLY A 138 -13.28 -18.54 -24.14
N HIS A 139 -12.16 -17.96 -23.70
CA HIS A 139 -11.17 -18.62 -22.88
C HIS A 139 -11.37 -18.28 -21.39
N PRO A 140 -11.57 -19.28 -20.52
CA PRO A 140 -11.64 -19.05 -19.08
C PRO A 140 -10.27 -18.65 -18.53
N VAL A 141 -10.22 -17.53 -17.82
CA VAL A 141 -9.05 -17.01 -17.11
C VAL A 141 -9.38 -16.95 -15.63
N SER A 142 -8.43 -17.38 -14.79
CA SER A 142 -8.56 -17.39 -13.34
C SER A 142 -7.45 -16.58 -12.66
N VAL A 143 -7.83 -15.82 -11.64
CA VAL A 143 -6.91 -15.15 -10.72
C VAL A 143 -7.15 -15.70 -9.31
N ASN A 144 -6.22 -16.53 -8.86
CA ASN A 144 -6.17 -17.10 -7.52
C ASN A 144 -5.08 -16.45 -6.66
N TYR A 145 -5.26 -16.50 -5.34
CA TYR A 145 -4.25 -16.10 -4.37
C TYR A 145 -3.08 -17.08 -4.35
N GLN A 146 -1.87 -16.55 -4.49
CA GLN A 146 -0.61 -17.29 -4.50
C GLN A 146 0.39 -16.54 -3.62
N PRO A 147 0.81 -17.13 -2.48
CA PRO A 147 1.57 -16.40 -1.45
C PRO A 147 3.02 -16.11 -1.81
N ALA A 148 3.48 -16.48 -3.01
CA ALA A 148 4.85 -16.35 -3.50
C ALA A 148 4.89 -16.40 -5.03
N GLU A 149 5.91 -17.06 -5.57
CA GLU A 149 6.03 -17.45 -6.96
C GLU A 149 4.72 -17.96 -7.53
N ALA A 150 4.36 -17.40 -8.67
CA ALA A 150 3.21 -17.80 -9.44
C ALA A 150 3.35 -19.24 -9.97
N GLU A 151 2.24 -19.97 -9.91
CA GLU A 151 2.09 -21.33 -10.44
C GLU A 151 2.03 -21.36 -11.97
N SER A 152 1.92 -20.20 -12.64
CA SER A 152 1.88 -20.09 -14.08
C SER A 152 2.78 -18.98 -14.62
N GLY A 153 3.45 -19.27 -15.74
CA GLY A 153 4.25 -18.30 -16.49
C GLY A 153 3.39 -17.45 -17.41
N LEU A 154 2.65 -16.48 -16.86
CA LEU A 154 1.93 -15.49 -17.66
C LEU A 154 2.89 -14.37 -18.08
N PHE A 155 2.85 -13.97 -19.37
CA PHE A 155 3.67 -12.89 -19.95
C PHE A 155 5.20 -13.12 -19.93
N GLY A 156 5.66 -14.37 -20.04
CA GLY A 156 7.09 -14.67 -20.20
C GLY A 156 7.90 -14.63 -18.91
N GLY A 157 7.25 -14.63 -17.74
CA GLY A 157 7.91 -14.66 -16.43
C GLY A 157 6.96 -15.04 -15.29
N ASN A 158 7.46 -14.93 -14.06
CA ASN A 158 6.73 -15.25 -12.85
C ASN A 158 5.98 -14.02 -12.29
N SER A 159 4.65 -14.07 -12.20
CA SER A 159 3.81 -12.95 -11.73
C SER A 159 3.66 -12.95 -10.19
N ASN A 160 4.66 -12.40 -9.50
CA ASN A 160 4.77 -12.41 -8.03
C ASN A 160 3.83 -11.40 -7.31
N TRP A 161 2.81 -10.87 -8.00
CA TRP A 161 1.84 -9.91 -7.46
C TRP A 161 0.53 -10.55 -6.99
N ARG A 162 0.48 -11.89 -6.87
CA ARG A 162 -0.73 -12.65 -6.53
C ARG A 162 -0.92 -12.96 -5.05
N GLY A 163 -0.20 -12.31 -4.15
CA GLY A 163 -0.35 -12.52 -2.71
C GLY A 163 0.81 -12.12 -1.80
N PRO A 164 2.08 -12.07 -2.25
CA PRO A 164 3.21 -11.69 -1.40
C PRO A 164 3.11 -10.27 -0.83
N VAL A 165 3.94 -10.00 0.20
CA VAL A 165 4.17 -8.64 0.70
C VAL A 165 5.27 -7.99 -0.11
N TRP A 166 4.97 -6.84 -0.69
CA TRP A 166 5.95 -5.99 -1.38
C TRP A 166 6.33 -4.84 -0.47
N PHE A 167 7.56 -4.87 0.06
CA PHE A 167 8.00 -3.91 1.06
C PHE A 167 7.97 -2.46 0.55
N PRO A 168 8.44 -2.14 -0.67
CA PRO A 168 8.40 -0.76 -1.17
C PRO A 168 6.97 -0.19 -1.25
N VAL A 169 6.00 -0.99 -1.67
CA VAL A 169 4.60 -0.55 -1.76
C VAL A 169 3.98 -0.38 -0.38
N ASN A 170 4.31 -1.27 0.56
CA ASN A 170 3.91 -1.15 1.95
C ASN A 170 4.50 0.10 2.62
N TYR A 171 5.75 0.46 2.29
CA TYR A 171 6.36 1.71 2.72
C TYR A 171 5.56 2.93 2.24
N LEU A 172 5.12 2.93 0.97
CA LEU A 172 4.26 4.00 0.44
C LEU A 172 2.89 4.05 1.15
N LEU A 173 2.32 2.91 1.53
CA LEU A 173 1.08 2.86 2.33
C LEU A 173 1.29 3.52 3.70
N VAL A 174 2.38 3.19 4.37
CA VAL A 174 2.74 3.77 5.67
C VAL A 174 2.94 5.28 5.56
N ASP A 175 3.68 5.77 4.55
CA ASP A 175 3.87 7.21 4.31
C ASP A 175 2.53 7.92 4.06
N ALA A 176 1.67 7.34 3.23
CA ALA A 176 0.35 7.88 2.95
C ALA A 176 -0.53 7.97 4.21
N LEU A 177 -0.54 6.93 5.05
CA LEU A 177 -1.31 6.93 6.30
C LEU A 177 -0.85 8.02 7.26
N TYR A 178 0.47 8.23 7.42
CA TYR A 178 0.98 9.34 8.22
C TYR A 178 0.54 10.70 7.67
N ARG A 179 0.57 10.89 6.35
CA ARG A 179 0.09 12.14 5.73
C ARG A 179 -1.40 12.36 5.97
N PHE A 180 -2.22 11.32 5.86
CA PHE A 180 -3.63 11.45 6.21
C PHE A 180 -3.81 11.73 7.71
N ALA A 181 -3.01 11.13 8.59
CA ALA A 181 -3.04 11.41 10.02
C ALA A 181 -2.67 12.87 10.35
N ASP A 182 -1.65 13.41 9.69
CA ASP A 182 -1.22 14.82 9.84
C ASP A 182 -2.31 15.81 9.44
N PHE A 183 -3.18 15.43 8.49
CA PHE A 183 -4.31 16.26 8.05
C PHE A 183 -5.57 16.08 8.94
N TYR A 184 -6.01 14.84 9.13
CA TYR A 184 -7.27 14.53 9.85
C TYR A 184 -7.13 14.54 11.37
N GLY A 185 -5.91 14.39 11.90
CA GLY A 185 -5.66 14.22 13.33
C GLY A 185 -6.50 13.08 13.91
N GLU A 186 -7.14 13.34 15.07
CA GLU A 186 -8.00 12.36 15.74
C GLU A 186 -9.39 12.20 15.09
N GLY A 187 -9.73 13.00 14.06
CA GLY A 187 -11.05 13.03 13.43
C GLY A 187 -11.37 11.82 12.55
N LEU A 188 -10.36 11.04 12.17
CA LEU A 188 -10.50 9.83 11.35
C LEU A 188 -9.92 8.62 12.08
N LYS A 189 -10.81 7.77 12.57
CA LYS A 189 -10.46 6.46 13.16
C LYS A 189 -11.05 5.32 12.34
N VAL A 190 -10.32 4.23 12.27
CA VAL A 190 -10.71 2.98 11.60
C VAL A 190 -10.38 1.78 12.48
N GLU A 191 -11.06 0.67 12.25
CA GLU A 191 -10.82 -0.55 12.99
C GLU A 191 -9.55 -1.26 12.49
N CYS A 192 -8.64 -1.64 13.38
CA CYS A 192 -7.38 -2.28 13.00
C CYS A 192 -6.92 -3.32 14.05
N PRO A 193 -6.87 -4.62 13.68
CA PRO A 193 -7.41 -5.22 12.45
C PRO A 193 -8.92 -5.01 12.31
N THR A 194 -9.45 -5.09 11.09
CA THR A 194 -10.90 -5.06 10.86
C THR A 194 -11.58 -6.25 11.54
N GLY A 195 -12.71 -6.01 12.21
CA GLY A 195 -13.41 -7.00 13.05
C GLY A 195 -12.85 -7.18 14.48
N SER A 196 -11.82 -6.44 14.89
CA SER A 196 -11.21 -6.55 16.23
C SER A 196 -11.88 -5.74 17.35
N GLY A 197 -12.80 -4.83 17.01
CA GLY A 197 -13.37 -3.79 17.89
C GLY A 197 -12.43 -2.64 18.23
N ARG A 198 -11.16 -2.68 17.79
CA ARG A 198 -10.14 -1.68 18.15
C ARG A 198 -10.10 -0.54 17.13
N ALA A 199 -10.71 0.59 17.48
CA ALA A 199 -10.64 1.81 16.68
C ALA A 199 -9.31 2.56 16.91
N LEU A 200 -8.50 2.68 15.86
CA LEU A 200 -7.20 3.34 15.86
C LEU A 200 -7.22 4.60 14.97
N GLY A 201 -6.42 5.60 15.33
CA GLY A 201 -6.06 6.71 14.44
C GLY A 201 -5.18 6.24 13.29
N LEU A 202 -5.09 7.01 12.20
CA LEU A 202 -4.33 6.61 11.01
C LEU A 202 -2.81 6.54 11.26
N ASP A 203 -2.29 7.35 12.16
CA ASP A 203 -0.92 7.27 12.67
C ASP A 203 -0.66 5.93 13.38
N GLN A 204 -1.60 5.51 14.23
CA GLN A 204 -1.52 4.23 14.94
C GLN A 204 -1.65 3.02 13.99
N VAL A 205 -2.45 3.15 12.93
CA VAL A 205 -2.49 2.15 11.85
C VAL A 205 -1.16 2.09 11.11
N ALA A 206 -0.54 3.25 10.82
CA ALA A 206 0.79 3.30 10.20
C ALA A 206 1.87 2.66 11.09
N ASP A 207 1.81 2.89 12.41
CA ASP A 207 2.67 2.24 13.41
C ASP A 207 2.48 0.72 13.42
N GLU A 208 1.24 0.24 13.37
CA GLU A 208 0.93 -1.19 13.34
C GLU A 208 1.48 -1.86 12.07
N LEU A 209 1.32 -1.24 10.90
CA LEU A 209 1.92 -1.73 9.66
C LEU A 209 3.45 -1.70 9.72
N THR A 210 4.03 -0.63 10.25
CA THR A 210 5.48 -0.51 10.46
C THR A 210 6.00 -1.62 11.37
N ARG A 211 5.31 -1.92 12.46
CA ARG A 211 5.65 -3.01 13.39
C ARG A 211 5.60 -4.37 12.70
N ARG A 212 4.58 -4.63 11.87
CA ARG A 212 4.45 -5.87 11.08
C ARG A 212 5.58 -6.01 10.05
N LEU A 213 5.88 -4.95 9.30
CA LEU A 213 6.94 -4.92 8.29
C LEU A 213 8.33 -5.11 8.89
N THR A 214 8.65 -4.39 9.97
CA THR A 214 9.93 -4.53 10.67
C THR A 214 10.05 -5.91 11.33
N GLY A 215 8.93 -6.51 11.74
CA GLY A 215 8.85 -7.87 12.23
C GLY A 215 9.44 -8.92 11.29
N ILE A 216 9.42 -8.70 9.97
CA ILE A 216 10.07 -9.55 8.96
C ILE A 216 11.54 -9.78 9.32
N PHE A 217 12.22 -8.72 9.73
CA PHE A 217 13.66 -8.70 9.91
C PHE A 217 14.07 -8.87 11.36
N ARG A 218 13.15 -8.88 12.34
CA ARG A 218 13.50 -8.97 13.77
C ARG A 218 13.65 -10.42 14.22
N ARG A 219 14.52 -10.64 15.20
CA ARG A 219 14.61 -11.94 15.87
C ARG A 219 13.40 -12.14 16.77
N ASP A 220 12.85 -13.34 16.77
CA ASP A 220 11.86 -13.79 17.73
C ASP A 220 12.51 -14.24 19.05
N ALA A 221 11.69 -14.75 19.98
CA ALA A 221 12.17 -15.23 21.27
C ALA A 221 13.08 -16.47 21.16
N GLN A 222 13.03 -17.19 20.04
CA GLN A 222 13.86 -18.35 19.74
C GLN A 222 15.15 -17.95 19.00
N GLY A 223 15.34 -16.66 18.72
CA GLY A 223 16.50 -16.12 18.03
C GLY A 223 16.45 -16.22 16.51
N GLY A 224 15.38 -16.79 15.94
CA GLY A 224 15.15 -16.90 14.50
C GLY A 224 14.53 -15.63 13.93
N ARG A 225 14.67 -15.40 12.61
CA ARG A 225 14.03 -14.27 11.91
C ARG A 225 13.03 -14.80 10.90
N PRO A 226 11.83 -14.20 10.76
CA PRO A 226 10.93 -14.56 9.67
C PRO A 226 11.61 -14.49 8.31
N LEU A 227 12.47 -13.49 8.07
CA LEU A 227 13.25 -13.36 6.83
C LEU A 227 13.99 -14.65 6.42
N HIS A 228 14.56 -15.35 7.40
CA HIS A 228 15.43 -16.51 7.18
C HIS A 228 14.64 -17.83 7.14
N GLY A 229 13.34 -17.78 7.49
CA GLY A 229 12.47 -18.94 7.52
C GLY A 229 13.06 -20.09 8.33
N THR A 230 13.05 -21.27 7.74
CA THR A 230 13.56 -22.52 8.35
C THR A 230 15.06 -22.74 8.14
N SER A 231 15.81 -21.78 7.60
CA SER A 231 17.24 -21.96 7.33
C SER A 231 18.07 -21.90 8.61
N ASP A 232 18.51 -23.06 9.13
CA ASP A 232 19.40 -23.13 10.29
C ASP A 232 20.71 -22.35 10.09
N LYS A 233 21.26 -22.43 8.87
CA LYS A 233 22.46 -21.67 8.51
C LYS A 233 22.23 -20.18 8.64
N GLN A 234 21.15 -19.65 8.07
CA GLN A 234 20.86 -18.22 8.18
C GLN A 234 20.38 -17.83 9.57
N ASN A 235 19.79 -18.71 10.38
CA ASN A 235 19.34 -18.35 11.72
C ASN A 235 20.46 -18.43 12.78
N SER A 236 21.40 -19.39 12.66
CA SER A 236 22.31 -19.74 13.75
C SER A 236 23.79 -19.48 13.44
N ASP A 237 24.22 -19.60 12.18
CA ASP A 237 25.64 -19.46 11.81
C ASP A 237 26.12 -18.02 12.07
N PRO A 238 27.17 -17.81 12.89
CA PRO A 238 27.70 -16.49 13.19
C PRO A 238 28.10 -15.67 11.95
N HIS A 239 28.43 -16.32 10.84
CA HIS A 239 28.80 -15.67 9.58
C HIS A 239 27.60 -15.27 8.72
N PHE A 240 26.40 -15.77 8.97
CA PHE A 240 25.23 -15.51 8.13
C PHE A 240 24.04 -14.89 8.88
N ARG A 241 23.95 -15.09 10.20
CA ARG A 241 22.77 -14.72 11.00
C ARG A 241 22.42 -13.25 11.08
N ASP A 242 23.39 -12.40 10.75
CA ASP A 242 23.23 -10.94 10.75
C ASP A 242 23.28 -10.36 9.32
N HIS A 243 23.32 -11.20 8.29
CA HIS A 243 23.21 -10.77 6.89
C HIS A 243 21.76 -10.66 6.45
N LEU A 244 21.19 -9.47 6.65
CA LEU A 244 19.81 -9.17 6.26
C LEU A 244 19.74 -8.88 4.76
N LEU A 245 19.10 -9.78 4.02
CA LEU A 245 18.86 -9.62 2.59
C LEU A 245 17.51 -8.95 2.34
N PHE A 246 17.51 -7.97 1.43
CA PHE A 246 16.30 -7.29 0.98
C PHE A 246 15.83 -7.89 -0.33
N TYR A 247 14.84 -8.75 -0.24
CA TYR A 247 14.17 -9.35 -1.40
C TYR A 247 13.15 -8.39 -1.99
N GLU A 248 12.86 -8.58 -3.27
CA GLU A 248 11.84 -7.84 -4.00
C GLU A 248 10.44 -7.99 -3.35
N TYR A 249 10.13 -9.20 -2.87
CA TYR A 249 8.88 -9.52 -2.19
C TYR A 249 9.09 -10.61 -1.13
N PHE A 250 8.16 -10.71 -0.17
CA PHE A 250 8.22 -11.61 0.98
C PHE A 250 7.03 -12.59 0.96
N ARG A 251 7.32 -13.90 0.98
CA ARG A 251 6.32 -14.97 1.02
C ARG A 251 5.64 -15.00 2.39
N LEU A 252 4.34 -15.26 2.39
CA LEU A 252 3.55 -15.52 3.59
C LEU A 252 3.02 -16.97 3.56
N ALA A 253 3.65 -17.93 4.24
CA ALA A 253 2.97 -19.21 4.50
C ALA A 253 2.13 -19.09 5.78
N PRO A 254 1.03 -19.87 5.91
CA PRO A 254 0.08 -19.72 7.02
C PRO A 254 0.72 -19.83 8.40
N ASP A 255 1.83 -20.57 8.51
CA ASP A 255 2.46 -20.91 9.79
C ASP A 255 3.99 -20.71 9.80
N ARG A 256 4.57 -20.16 8.73
CA ARG A 256 6.03 -19.95 8.56
C ARG A 256 6.35 -19.10 7.33
N MET A 257 7.50 -18.47 7.32
CA MET A 257 8.04 -17.78 6.15
C MET A 257 9.06 -18.72 5.49
N ASP A 258 8.96 -18.95 4.18
CA ASP A 258 9.97 -19.70 3.42
C ASP A 258 10.34 -18.89 2.17
N ARG A 259 11.61 -18.97 1.77
CA ARG A 259 12.20 -18.22 0.66
C ARG A 259 11.36 -18.30 -0.62
N ALA A 260 10.96 -17.16 -1.18
CA ALA A 260 10.57 -17.12 -2.59
C ALA A 260 11.83 -17.09 -3.45
N GLY A 261 11.94 -18.02 -4.39
CA GLY A 261 12.99 -18.03 -5.40
C GLY A 261 12.83 -16.82 -6.32
N GLY A 262 13.83 -15.95 -6.27
CA GLY A 262 14.04 -14.88 -7.22
C GLY A 262 15.52 -14.54 -7.17
N GLU A 263 16.21 -14.65 -8.30
CA GLU A 263 17.64 -14.36 -8.45
C GLU A 263 18.03 -12.89 -8.21
N ALA A 264 17.06 -12.00 -7.95
CA ALA A 264 17.31 -10.59 -7.68
C ALA A 264 17.27 -10.29 -6.17
N ALA A 265 18.25 -10.79 -5.42
CA ALA A 265 18.62 -10.12 -4.17
C ALA A 265 19.47 -8.90 -4.55
N ALA A 266 18.97 -7.69 -4.29
CA ALA A 266 19.80 -6.51 -4.44
C ALA A 266 20.86 -6.51 -3.32
N VAL A 267 22.05 -7.03 -3.61
CA VAL A 267 23.24 -6.78 -2.80
C VAL A 267 23.76 -5.41 -3.23
N ALA A 268 23.32 -4.35 -2.56
CA ALA A 268 23.84 -3.02 -2.79
C ALA A 268 25.01 -2.74 -1.83
N PRO A 269 26.27 -2.63 -2.29
CA PRO A 269 27.34 -2.11 -1.48
C PRO A 269 27.26 -0.58 -1.54
N VAL A 270 26.82 0.11 -0.48
CA VAL A 270 26.78 1.58 -0.50
C VAL A 270 27.30 2.19 0.79
N LYS A 271 28.37 2.99 0.62
CA LYS A 271 28.95 3.89 1.61
C LYS A 271 27.92 4.93 2.06
N GLY A 272 27.87 5.16 3.36
CA GLY A 272 26.93 6.06 4.02
C GLY A 272 26.80 7.43 3.35
N HIS A 273 25.58 7.74 2.94
CA HIS A 273 25.11 9.10 2.78
C HIS A 273 23.85 9.25 3.62
N GLN A 274 23.93 10.08 4.67
CA GLN A 274 22.76 10.48 5.45
C GLN A 274 21.86 11.34 4.55
N ALA A 275 20.76 10.75 4.06
CA ALA A 275 19.69 11.53 3.45
C ALA A 275 18.99 12.33 4.55
N ASN A 276 19.21 13.65 4.56
CA ASN A 276 18.64 14.58 5.52
C ASN A 276 17.15 14.84 5.19
N ASN A 277 16.27 13.88 5.48
CA ASN A 277 14.84 14.06 5.30
C ASN A 277 14.23 14.69 6.57
N ARG A 278 13.97 16.01 6.50
CA ARG A 278 13.44 16.82 7.62
C ARG A 278 11.94 16.65 7.89
N LYS A 279 11.20 15.85 7.11
CA LYS A 279 9.73 15.98 7.03
C LYS A 279 8.87 15.07 7.93
N SER A 280 9.38 13.99 8.54
CA SER A 280 8.60 13.24 9.53
C SER A 280 9.51 12.44 10.48
N PRO A 281 9.46 12.66 11.81
CA PRO A 281 10.25 11.88 12.77
C PRO A 281 9.85 10.40 12.80
N HIS A 282 8.63 10.04 12.37
CA HIS A 282 8.13 8.66 12.36
C HIS A 282 8.72 7.83 11.22
N LEU A 283 8.85 8.41 10.02
CA LEU A 283 9.57 7.77 8.91
C LEU A 283 11.06 7.61 9.18
N ARG A 284 11.67 8.43 10.06
CA ARG A 284 13.05 8.18 10.52
C ARG A 284 13.20 6.88 11.28
N GLY A 285 12.14 6.38 11.92
CA GLY A 285 12.15 5.07 12.58
C GLY A 285 12.22 3.92 11.58
N LEU A 286 11.39 3.94 10.53
CA LEU A 286 11.39 2.91 9.50
C LEU A 286 12.60 3.02 8.56
N VAL A 287 12.93 4.24 8.10
CA VAL A 287 14.12 4.51 7.29
C VAL A 287 15.39 4.29 8.11
N GLY A 288 15.41 4.67 9.38
CA GLY A 288 16.50 4.41 10.30
C GLY A 288 16.64 2.93 10.63
N PHE A 289 15.53 2.19 10.79
CA PHE A 289 15.54 0.73 10.91
C PHE A 289 16.12 0.09 9.65
N LEU A 290 15.61 0.48 8.48
CA LEU A 290 16.18 0.05 7.21
C LEU A 290 17.67 0.35 7.21
N ILE A 291 18.10 1.61 7.34
CA ILE A 291 19.51 2.02 7.38
C ILE A 291 20.32 1.21 8.39
N SER A 292 19.79 0.93 9.58
CA SER A 292 20.47 0.11 10.61
C SER A 292 20.57 -1.37 10.23
N CYS A 293 19.69 -1.89 9.39
CA CYS A 293 19.85 -3.19 8.75
C CYS A 293 20.89 -3.16 7.62
N TRP A 294 21.24 -1.97 7.10
CA TRP A 294 22.23 -1.76 6.03
C TRP A 294 23.62 -1.31 6.55
N THR A 295 23.81 -1.11 7.86
CA THR A 295 25.08 -0.69 8.51
C THR A 295 25.49 -1.66 9.60
#